data_AF-A0A4W6CMY5-F1
#
_entry.id   AF-A0A4W6CMY5-F1
#
_cell.length_a   1.000
_cell.length_b   1.000
_cell.length_c   1.000
_cell.angle_alpha   90.00
_cell.angle_beta   90.00
_cell.angle_gamma   90.00
#
_symmetry.space_group_name_H-M   'P 1'
#
loop_
_entity.id
_entity.type
_entity.pdbx_description
1 polymer ?
#
loop_
_entity_poly.entity_id
_entity_poly.type
_entity_poly.pdbx_seq_one_letter_code
_entity_poly.pdbx_strand_id
1 'polypeptide(L)' 'MSDSERESADETQNKRDKARLVVDTVRRKGEAASSEMIELLCELDPFLCEHLELT' A
#
# COMPACT_ATOMS: atom_id res chain seq x y z
N MET A 1 1.43 10.75 -0.91
CA MET A 1 2.56 10.18 -1.66
C MET A 1 3.26 11.31 -2.41
N SER A 2 4.59 11.38 -2.40
CA SER A 2 5.34 12.32 -3.25
C SER A 2 5.62 11.72 -4.62
N ASP A 3 5.89 12.53 -5.65
CA ASP A 3 6.15 12.02 -7.01
C ASP A 3 7.37 11.10 -7.08
N SER A 4 8.41 11.30 -6.26
CA SER A 4 9.54 10.36 -6.18
C SER A 4 9.15 8.96 -5.66
N GLU A 5 8.11 8.86 -4.81
CA GLU A 5 7.60 7.56 -4.35
C GLU A 5 6.83 6.85 -5.47
N ARG A 6 6.19 7.61 -6.36
CA ARG A 6 5.46 7.06 -7.52
C ARG A 6 6.43 6.56 -8.59
N GLU A 7 7.46 7.33 -8.89
CA GLU A 7 8.50 6.98 -9.87
C GLU A 7 9.25 5.71 -9.47
N SER A 8 9.69 5.61 -8.21
CA SER A 8 10.37 4.40 -7.70
C SER A 8 9.47 3.14 -7.73
N ALA A 9 8.17 3.29 -7.46
CA ALA A 9 7.22 2.20 -7.57
C ALA A 9 6.95 1.77 -9.02
N ASP A 10 7.04 2.69 -9.98
CA ASP A 10 6.85 2.43 -11.40
C ASP A 10 8.09 1.83 -12.08
N GLU A 11 9.30 2.12 -11.59
CA GLU A 11 10.56 1.49 -12.05
C GLU A 11 10.69 0.01 -11.62
N THR A 12 9.89 -0.42 -10.64
CA THR A 12 9.94 -1.78 -10.10
C THR A 12 9.19 -2.77 -11.00
N GLN A 13 9.91 -3.55 -11.82
CA GLN A 13 9.32 -4.45 -12.84
C GLN A 13 8.49 -5.62 -12.28
N ASN A 14 8.63 -5.98 -11.00
CA ASN A 14 7.92 -7.11 -10.38
C ASN A 14 6.79 -6.61 -9.46
N LYS A 15 5.57 -7.12 -9.66
CA LYS A 15 4.39 -6.81 -8.84
C LYS A 15 4.62 -7.03 -7.33
N ARG A 16 5.35 -8.10 -6.96
CA ARG A 16 5.68 -8.39 -5.56
C ARG A 16 6.58 -7.30 -4.96
N ASP A 17 7.59 -6.87 -5.71
CA ASP A 17 8.55 -5.89 -5.24
C ASP A 17 7.90 -4.49 -5.16
N LYS A 18 7.01 -4.17 -6.11
CA LYS A 18 6.18 -2.95 -6.05
C LYS A 18 5.26 -2.95 -4.82
N ALA A 19 4.55 -4.05 -4.56
CA ALA A 19 3.69 -4.17 -3.37
C ALA A 19 4.49 -4.00 -2.07
N ARG A 20 5.67 -4.63 -1.97
CA ARG A 20 6.58 -4.45 -0.84
C ARG A 20 6.98 -2.99 -0.67
N LEU A 21 7.42 -2.33 -1.74
CA LEU A 21 7.87 -0.94 -1.69
C LEU A 21 6.75 -0.01 -1.20
N VAL A 22 5.53 -0.17 -1.71
CA VAL A 22 4.38 0.64 -1.29
C VAL A 22 4.09 0.44 0.20
N VAL A 23 3.97 -0.81 0.65
CA VAL A 23 3.68 -1.12 2.07
C VAL A 23 4.79 -0.60 2.99
N ASP A 24 6.06 -0.82 2.66
CA ASP A 24 7.20 -0.34 3.45
C ASP A 24 7.28 1.19 3.48
N THR A 25 6.84 1.86 2.43
CA THR A 25 6.80 3.32 2.34
C THR A 25 5.69 3.89 3.21
N VAL A 26 4.48 3.33 3.13
CA VAL A 26 3.34 3.75 3.96
C VAL A 26 3.62 3.52 5.44
N ARG A 27 4.15 2.35 5.81
CA ARG A 27 4.52 2.05 7.21
C ARG A 27 5.53 3.04 7.77
N ARG A 28 6.49 3.50 6.97
CA ARG A 28 7.47 4.52 7.38
C ARG A 28 6.87 5.90 7.62
N LYS A 29 5.70 6.20 7.05
CA LYS A 29 4.97 7.46 7.29
C LYS A 29 4.16 7.44 8.60
N GLY A 30 4.02 6.28 9.24
CA GLY A 30 3.36 6.12 10.53
C GLY A 30 1.94 5.58 10.44
N GLU A 31 1.30 5.47 11.61
CA GLU A 31 0.01 4.80 11.79
C GLU A 31 -1.11 5.46 10.97
N ALA A 32 -1.20 6.80 10.96
CA ALA A 32 -2.25 7.50 10.23
C ALA A 32 -2.26 7.17 8.71
N ALA A 33 -1.08 7.11 8.09
CA ALA A 33 -0.97 6.73 6.69
C ALA A 33 -1.29 5.24 6.47
N SER A 34 -0.99 4.39 7.46
CA SER A 34 -1.30 2.97 7.41
C SER A 34 -2.81 2.73 7.50
N SER A 35 -3.52 3.47 8.37
CA SER A 35 -4.99 3.47 8.43
C SER A 35 -5.61 3.90 7.10
N GLU A 36 -5.15 5.00 6.51
CA GLU A 36 -5.65 5.49 5.22
C GLU A 36 -5.44 4.46 4.09
N MET A 37 -4.29 3.77 4.06
CA MET A 37 -4.04 2.70 3.10
C MET A 37 -5.00 1.52 3.29
N ILE A 38 -5.32 1.14 4.53
CA ILE A 38 -6.27 0.07 4.82
C ILE A 38 -7.67 0.47 4.34
N GLU A 39 -8.14 1.68 4.64
CA GLU A 39 -9.44 2.18 4.16
C GLU A 39 -9.54 2.10 2.63
N LEU A 40 -8.52 2.59 1.91
CA LEU A 40 -8.45 2.50 0.45
C LEU A 40 -8.42 1.05 -0.07
N LEU A 41 -7.69 0.15 0.60
CA LEU A 41 -7.68 -1.27 0.25
C LEU A 41 -9.06 -1.90 0.43
N CYS A 42 -9.80 -1.54 1.48
CA CYS A 42 -11.15 -2.05 1.73
C CYS A 42 -12.13 -1.59 0.66
N GLU A 43 -11.97 -0.38 0.13
CA GLU A 43 -12.78 0.12 -0.98
C GLU A 43 -12.46 -0.58 -2.31
N LEU A 44 -11.18 -0.86 -2.58
CA LEU A 44 -10.71 -1.44 -3.84
C LEU A 44 -10.89 -2.96 -3.91
N ASP A 45 -10.65 -3.65 -2.79
CA ASP A 45 -10.72 -5.11 -2.69
C ASP A 45 -11.22 -5.55 -1.30
N PRO A 46 -12.55 -5.52 -1.08
CA PRO A 46 -13.16 -5.96 0.17
C PRO A 46 -12.84 -7.41 0.52
N PHE A 47 -12.72 -8.28 -0.49
CA PHE A 47 -12.44 -9.71 -0.29
C PHE A 47 -11.03 -9.93 0.24
N LEU A 48 -10.04 -9.20 -0.30
CA LEU A 48 -8.69 -9.23 0.23
C LEU A 48 -8.65 -8.73 1.69
N CYS A 49 -9.37 -7.66 2.00
CA CYS A 49 -9.40 -7.11 3.36
C CYS A 49 -10.06 -8.05 4.36
N GLU A 50 -11.15 -8.71 3.98
CA GLU A 50 -11.78 -9.78 4.78
C GLU A 50 -10.81 -10.96 4.98
N HIS A 51 -10.13 -11.40 3.91
CA HIS A 51 -9.17 -12.50 3.97
C HIS A 51 -7.93 -12.19 4.84
N LEU A 52 -7.54 -10.92 4.92
CA LEU A 52 -6.40 -10.44 5.71
C LEU A 52 -6.81 -9.95 7.11
N GLU A 53 -8.08 -10.06 7.49
CA GLU A 53 -8.62 -9.62 8.80
C GLU A 53 -8.29 -8.14 9.11
N LEU A 54 -8.40 -7.28 8.08
CA LEU A 54 -8.10 -5.84 8.19
C LEU A 54 -9.31 -4.98 8.58
N THR A 55 -10.52 -5.58 8.62
CA THR A 55 -11.81 -4.93 8.87
C THR A 55 -12.60 -5.67 9.93
#